data_AF-A0A954MTL9-F1
#
_entry.id   AF-A0A954MTL9-F1
#
_cell.length_a   1.000
_cell.length_b   1.000
_cell.length_c   1.000
_cell.angle_alpha   90.00
_cell.angle_beta   90.00
_cell.angle_gamma   90.00
#
_symmetry.space_group_name_H-M   'P 1'
#
loop_
_entity.id
_entity.type
_entity.pdbx_description
1 polymer ?
#
loop_
_entity_poly.entity_id
_entity_poly.type
_entity_poly.pdbx_seq_one_letter_code
_entity_poly.pdbx_strand_id
1 'polypeptide(L)'
;IRSRLVSLPTGKVYLDLLMRMVNQKHDPQHPKIREVVEATVENWKAGEKTLIFCFRTNTAKRLHDIIDERVRKELIRRRQRCMGGPESLKSLRTRLTGKDRDLVVIGMDRVLWSILWTEDLNAMSKRPICVDDLELMDHELADLARLGVQYGVDLLSERVDRVFLHRATEYLIAKRLLSDVGPQGVLRDILNVIASENWLSSPYGLFSAESDNDSGDEVAHFDERGVHSVYEEIEEIDEQLVLSTAAELLDRRTRVRKQGRISVIDTYARGPSLWLQADPRNQLEERETYSENQSARSIKEIHTHLHGLTFVDGKLDWESRRKSFQAIRRAVFRESVLLRLLPTEKERDDSGWGELLVEKFFTPLPRQRESMADRIAVFLEDLAAASGNINEHGSARYAIYDATQLRDQQFVALVSGVYGSRHKLARERVFSGFNTPLLPEVLICTSVGQEGIDLHRHCRHVVHFDLAWNPAVMEQRTGRTDRIGSKTFRERSHAPSASESFLDIGVPYLAGTYDERMYEELRLRAQTFEVLTGGDLTADEAEGRDDKTNAEGEEVGLQFIPLPDSMVEAMRVSLHVWSEP
;
A
#
# COMPACT_ATOMS: atom_id res chain seq x y z
N ILE A 1 -7.00 -44.50 9.05
CA ILE A 1 -6.14 -45.00 7.94
C ILE A 1 -4.68 -45.10 8.38
N ARG A 2 -4.03 -43.99 8.77
CA ARG A 2 -2.63 -44.01 9.25
C ARG A 2 -2.38 -45.03 10.38
N SER A 3 -3.26 -45.08 11.38
CA SER A 3 -3.20 -46.07 12.48
C SER A 3 -3.33 -47.53 12.00
N ARG A 4 -4.15 -47.79 10.99
CA ARG A 4 -4.34 -49.13 10.39
C ARG A 4 -3.18 -49.55 9.47
N LEU A 5 -2.56 -48.59 8.79
CA LEU A 5 -1.37 -48.85 7.97
C LEU A 5 -0.14 -49.14 8.83
N VAL A 6 0.00 -48.45 9.96
CA VAL A 6 1.11 -48.69 10.92
C VAL A 6 1.02 -50.06 11.58
N SER A 7 -0.19 -50.60 11.79
CA SER A 7 -0.38 -51.91 12.43
C SER A 7 -0.06 -53.11 11.55
N LEU A 8 0.04 -52.93 10.23
CA LEU A 8 0.37 -54.00 9.28
C LEU A 8 1.84 -53.85 8.80
N PRO A 9 2.68 -54.90 8.83
CA PRO A 9 4.08 -54.82 8.41
C PRO A 9 4.25 -54.24 6.99
N THR A 10 3.43 -54.69 6.05
CA THR A 10 3.41 -54.20 4.66
C THR A 10 2.87 -52.77 4.56
N GLY A 11 1.83 -52.44 5.34
CA GLY A 11 1.25 -51.10 5.40
C GLY A 11 2.24 -50.05 5.93
N LYS A 12 3.12 -50.45 6.85
CA LYS A 12 4.20 -49.60 7.37
C LYS A 12 5.24 -49.29 6.30
N VAL A 13 5.64 -50.27 5.48
CA VAL A 13 6.58 -50.06 4.37
C VAL A 13 6.02 -49.06 3.35
N TYR A 14 4.75 -49.22 2.95
CA TYR A 14 4.09 -48.28 2.02
C TYR A 14 3.91 -46.90 2.64
N LEU A 15 3.55 -46.82 3.92
CA LEU A 15 3.43 -45.54 4.61
C LEU A 15 4.79 -44.84 4.72
N ASP A 16 5.86 -45.57 5.04
CA ASP A 16 7.21 -45.01 5.12
C ASP A 16 7.71 -44.55 3.74
N LEU A 17 7.39 -45.28 2.67
CA LEU A 17 7.70 -44.89 1.30
C LEU A 17 6.92 -43.64 0.87
N LEU A 18 5.61 -43.60 1.14
CA LEU A 18 4.76 -42.42 0.91
C LEU A 18 5.23 -41.21 1.72
N MET A 19 5.60 -41.38 2.98
CA MET A 19 6.07 -40.27 3.83
C MET A 19 7.49 -39.82 3.45
N ARG A 20 8.31 -40.70 2.83
CA ARG A 20 9.59 -40.30 2.22
C ARG A 20 9.37 -39.48 0.95
N MET A 21 8.39 -39.83 0.13
CA MET A 21 8.01 -39.09 -1.08
C MET A 21 7.32 -37.76 -0.74
N VAL A 22 6.41 -37.77 0.24
CA VAL A 22 5.64 -36.61 0.73
C VAL A 22 6.29 -36.07 2.00
N ASN A 23 7.48 -35.48 1.83
CA ASN A 23 8.19 -34.81 2.91
C ASN A 23 8.17 -33.29 2.68
N GLN A 24 8.11 -32.51 3.75
CA GLN A 24 8.17 -31.05 3.75
C GLN A 24 9.35 -30.48 2.96
N LYS A 25 10.45 -31.22 2.84
CA LYS A 25 11.62 -30.82 2.03
C LYS A 25 11.37 -30.87 0.51
N HIS A 26 10.45 -31.73 0.05
CA HIS A 26 10.11 -31.90 -1.37
C HIS A 26 8.96 -30.99 -1.80
N ASP A 27 8.15 -30.45 -0.88
CA ASP A 27 7.03 -29.56 -1.22
C ASP A 27 7.42 -28.39 -2.15
N PRO A 28 8.55 -27.67 -1.95
CA PRO A 28 8.95 -26.59 -2.85
C PRO A 28 9.34 -27.07 -4.26
N GLN A 29 9.62 -28.36 -4.42
CA GLN A 29 9.98 -28.97 -5.71
C GLN A 29 8.75 -29.50 -6.46
N HIS A 30 7.60 -29.61 -5.80
CA HIS A 30 6.37 -30.06 -6.43
C HIS A 30 6.01 -29.10 -7.58
N PRO A 31 5.85 -29.58 -8.84
CA PRO A 31 5.69 -28.72 -10.01
C PRO A 31 4.58 -27.68 -9.83
N LYS A 32 3.38 -28.12 -9.43
CA LYS A 32 2.24 -27.22 -9.16
C LYS A 32 2.53 -26.14 -8.10
N ILE A 33 3.25 -26.47 -7.03
CA ILE A 33 3.58 -25.51 -5.96
C ILE A 33 4.66 -24.55 -6.46
N ARG A 34 5.69 -25.06 -7.14
CA ARG A 34 6.80 -24.28 -7.66
C ARG A 34 6.32 -23.20 -8.62
N GLU A 35 5.50 -23.55 -9.62
CA GLU A 35 5.02 -22.58 -10.61
C GLU A 35 4.14 -21.50 -9.94
N VAL A 36 3.27 -21.88 -8.99
CA VAL A 36 2.44 -20.91 -8.25
C VAL A 36 3.29 -19.97 -7.40
N VAL A 37 4.28 -20.51 -6.68
CA VAL A 37 5.21 -19.71 -5.87
C VAL A 37 6.02 -18.77 -6.77
N GLU A 38 6.49 -19.23 -7.92
CA GLU A 38 7.28 -18.44 -8.87
C GLU A 38 6.45 -17.28 -9.45
N ALA A 39 5.25 -17.56 -9.96
CA ALA A 39 4.33 -16.55 -10.45
C ALA A 39 3.98 -15.51 -9.35
N THR A 40 3.68 -15.98 -8.14
CA THR A 40 3.35 -15.09 -7.00
C THR A 40 4.52 -14.20 -6.62
N VAL A 41 5.75 -14.74 -6.60
CA VAL A 41 6.95 -13.98 -6.26
C VAL A 41 7.32 -12.98 -7.36
N GLU A 42 7.10 -13.31 -8.63
CA GLU A 42 7.30 -12.37 -9.74
C GLU A 42 6.29 -11.21 -9.68
N ASN A 43 5.02 -11.49 -9.37
CA ASN A 43 4.03 -10.43 -9.12
C ASN A 43 4.45 -9.56 -7.93
N TRP A 44 4.86 -10.17 -6.82
CA TRP A 44 5.37 -9.42 -5.65
C TRP A 44 6.61 -8.57 -5.99
N LYS A 45 7.52 -9.06 -6.84
CA LYS A 45 8.70 -8.31 -7.31
C LYS A 45 8.30 -7.10 -8.14
N ALA A 46 7.22 -7.20 -8.92
CA ALA A 46 6.61 -6.11 -9.67
C ALA A 46 5.81 -5.15 -8.78
N GLY A 47 5.56 -5.50 -7.49
CA GLY A 47 4.76 -4.72 -6.56
C GLY A 47 3.24 -4.96 -6.69
N GLU A 48 2.86 -6.07 -7.33
CA GLU A 48 1.49 -6.51 -7.56
C GLU A 48 1.00 -7.44 -6.45
N LYS A 49 -0.29 -7.35 -6.14
CA LYS A 49 -0.93 -8.24 -5.18
C LYS A 49 -1.44 -9.52 -5.83
N THR A 50 -1.38 -10.62 -5.11
CA THR A 50 -1.86 -11.93 -5.57
C THR A 50 -2.81 -12.55 -4.55
N LEU A 51 -4.00 -12.94 -5.01
CA LEU A 51 -5.00 -13.67 -4.24
C LEU A 51 -4.95 -15.15 -4.62
N ILE A 52 -4.78 -16.05 -3.64
CA ILE A 52 -4.69 -17.49 -3.86
C ILE A 52 -5.83 -18.19 -3.12
N PHE A 53 -6.68 -18.90 -3.86
CA PHE A 53 -7.70 -19.79 -3.28
C PHE A 53 -7.16 -21.21 -3.17
N CYS A 54 -7.07 -21.73 -1.93
CA CYS A 54 -6.62 -23.09 -1.63
C CYS A 54 -7.45 -23.70 -0.51
N PHE A 55 -8.30 -24.69 -0.81
CA PHE A 55 -9.23 -25.28 0.17
C PHE A 55 -8.52 -26.08 1.24
N ARG A 56 -7.47 -26.81 0.86
CA ARG A 56 -6.80 -27.72 1.77
C ARG A 56 -5.94 -26.90 2.73
N THR A 57 -6.37 -26.81 3.99
CA THR A 57 -5.70 -26.03 5.04
C THR A 57 -4.21 -26.37 5.18
N ASN A 58 -3.85 -27.64 5.09
CA ASN A 58 -2.45 -28.08 5.13
C ASN A 58 -1.66 -27.54 3.93
N THR A 59 -2.21 -27.64 2.71
CA THR A 59 -1.56 -27.12 1.50
C THR A 59 -1.43 -25.60 1.55
N ALA A 60 -2.49 -24.90 1.97
CA ALA A 60 -2.50 -23.45 2.14
C ALA A 60 -1.43 -22.98 3.14
N LYS A 61 -1.25 -23.69 4.26
CA LYS A 61 -0.18 -23.42 5.22
C LYS A 61 1.21 -23.64 4.62
N ARG A 62 1.40 -24.70 3.84
CA ARG A 62 2.69 -24.95 3.18
C ARG A 62 3.00 -23.93 2.09
N LEU A 63 2.00 -23.54 1.30
CA LEU A 63 2.12 -22.44 0.33
C LEU A 63 2.51 -21.14 1.02
N HIS A 64 1.81 -20.80 2.11
CA HIS A 64 2.15 -19.66 2.95
C HIS A 64 3.62 -19.66 3.35
N ASP A 65 4.08 -20.73 4.02
CA ASP A 65 5.46 -20.81 4.53
C ASP A 65 6.51 -20.71 3.43
N ILE A 66 6.26 -21.32 2.26
CA ILE A 66 7.19 -21.32 1.12
C ILE A 66 7.26 -19.93 0.47
N ILE A 67 6.11 -19.28 0.23
CA ILE A 67 6.05 -17.95 -0.39
C ILE A 67 6.69 -16.93 0.56
N ASP A 68 6.34 -16.97 1.84
CA ASP A 68 6.84 -16.05 2.87
C ASP A 68 8.37 -16.13 3.00
N GLU A 69 8.92 -17.35 3.08
CA GLU A 69 10.37 -17.57 3.08
C GLU A 69 11.05 -17.07 1.80
N ARG A 70 10.41 -17.26 0.63
CA ARG A 70 10.96 -16.81 -0.66
C ARG A 70 10.95 -15.30 -0.78
N VAL A 71 9.88 -14.65 -0.35
CA VAL A 71 9.73 -13.19 -0.30
C VAL A 71 10.78 -12.58 0.64
N ARG A 72 10.94 -13.12 1.86
CA ARG A 72 11.98 -12.65 2.80
C ARG A 72 13.38 -12.77 2.22
N LYS A 73 13.71 -13.90 1.59
CA LYS A 73 15.01 -14.09 0.93
C LYS A 73 15.24 -13.08 -0.19
N GLU A 74 14.23 -12.81 -1.00
CA GLU A 74 14.35 -11.84 -2.09
C GLU A 74 14.48 -10.40 -1.58
N LEU A 75 13.76 -10.05 -0.51
CA LEU A 75 13.88 -8.76 0.17
C LEU A 75 15.32 -8.55 0.68
N ILE A 76 15.90 -9.55 1.35
CA ILE A 76 17.28 -9.49 1.84
C ILE A 76 18.27 -9.29 0.69
N ARG A 77 18.09 -10.00 -0.43
CA ARG A 77 18.94 -9.86 -1.62
C ARG A 77 18.81 -8.48 -2.27
N ARG A 78 17.59 -7.94 -2.37
CA ARG A 78 17.38 -6.59 -2.91
C ARG A 78 17.99 -5.54 -2.00
N ARG A 79 17.82 -5.66 -0.69
CA ARG A 79 18.46 -4.78 0.30
C ARG A 79 19.98 -4.75 0.15
N GLN A 80 20.62 -5.91 0.00
CA GLN A 80 22.06 -5.99 -0.23
C GLN A 80 22.48 -5.33 -1.55
N ARG A 81 21.70 -5.50 -2.63
CA ARG A 81 21.97 -4.90 -3.94
C ARG A 81 21.83 -3.37 -3.93
N CYS A 82 20.70 -2.85 -3.45
CA CYS A 82 20.41 -1.41 -3.50
C CYS A 82 21.21 -0.61 -2.46
N MET A 83 21.40 -1.14 -1.25
CA MET A 83 21.89 -0.36 -0.11
C MET A 83 23.23 -0.87 0.46
N GLY A 84 23.77 -1.98 -0.03
CA GLY A 84 25.05 -2.55 0.44
C GLY A 84 25.02 -3.15 1.86
N GLY A 85 23.87 -3.16 2.54
CA GLY A 85 23.72 -3.71 3.90
C GLY A 85 22.58 -3.11 4.71
N PRO A 86 22.34 -3.60 5.95
CA PRO A 86 21.28 -3.13 6.84
C PRO A 86 21.51 -1.71 7.38
N GLU A 87 22.76 -1.29 7.57
CA GLU A 87 23.10 0.03 8.14
C GLU A 87 22.69 1.19 7.23
N SER A 88 22.86 1.06 5.92
CA SER A 88 22.49 2.10 4.96
C SER A 88 20.97 2.33 4.92
N LEU A 89 20.16 1.27 5.06
CA LEU A 89 18.71 1.40 5.14
C LEU A 89 18.29 2.07 6.45
N LYS A 90 18.94 1.73 7.57
CA LYS A 90 18.72 2.42 8.85
C LYS A 90 19.04 3.91 8.73
N SER A 91 20.14 4.25 8.05
CA SER A 91 20.51 5.65 7.74
C SER A 91 19.44 6.36 6.91
N LEU A 92 18.97 5.75 5.80
CA LEU A 92 17.89 6.30 4.98
C LEU A 92 16.60 6.52 5.79
N ARG A 93 16.22 5.54 6.61
CA ARG A 93 15.04 5.66 7.49
C ARG A 93 15.22 6.82 8.46
N THR A 94 16.38 6.93 9.11
CA THR A 94 16.68 8.06 9.99
C THR A 94 16.60 9.39 9.24
N ARG A 95 17.03 9.47 7.98
CA ARG A 95 16.89 10.68 7.15
C ARG A 95 15.42 11.04 6.85
N LEU A 96 14.56 10.03 6.69
CA LEU A 96 13.13 10.19 6.40
C LEU A 96 12.28 10.49 7.65
N THR A 97 12.75 10.09 8.83
CA THR A 97 11.96 10.20 10.07
C THR A 97 12.47 11.24 11.05
N GLY A 98 13.77 11.54 11.03
CA GLY A 98 14.37 12.51 11.95
C GLY A 98 13.95 13.93 11.63
N LYS A 99 13.46 14.67 12.62
CA LYS A 99 12.98 16.05 12.47
C LYS A 99 14.06 17.03 11.98
N ASP A 100 15.32 16.73 12.28
CA ASP A 100 16.52 17.50 11.94
C ASP A 100 17.16 17.04 10.61
N ARG A 101 16.52 16.10 9.90
CA ARG A 101 17.08 15.44 8.71
C ARG A 101 16.47 15.95 7.42
N ASP A 102 17.20 15.73 6.33
CA ASP A 102 16.94 16.36 5.06
C ASP A 102 15.71 15.82 4.33
N LEU A 103 15.44 14.51 4.46
CA LEU A 103 14.35 13.86 3.73
C LEU A 103 13.02 13.84 4.49
N VAL A 104 12.96 14.24 5.76
CA VAL A 104 11.70 14.26 6.53
C VAL A 104 10.61 15.08 5.84
N VAL A 105 11.02 16.15 5.16
CA VAL A 105 10.17 17.10 4.46
C VAL A 105 9.39 16.47 3.30
N ILE A 106 9.94 15.47 2.61
CA ILE A 106 9.27 14.88 1.43
C ILE A 106 7.96 14.17 1.83
N GLY A 107 7.90 13.71 3.09
CA GLY A 107 6.76 13.03 3.67
C GLY A 107 5.91 13.91 4.58
N MET A 108 6.11 15.24 4.61
CA MET A 108 5.28 16.16 5.38
C MET A 108 4.04 16.56 4.59
N ASP A 109 2.92 16.72 5.28
CA ASP A 109 1.72 17.36 4.72
C ASP A 109 2.03 18.86 4.58
N ARG A 110 1.69 19.42 3.43
CA ARG A 110 1.78 20.86 3.17
C ARG A 110 0.36 21.33 2.93
N VAL A 111 -0.30 21.73 4.02
CA VAL A 111 -1.76 21.90 4.05
C VAL A 111 -2.18 23.05 3.16
N LEU A 112 -1.46 24.17 3.15
CA LEU A 112 -1.79 25.31 2.28
C LEU A 112 -1.61 24.98 0.79
N TRP A 113 -0.66 24.12 0.46
CA TRP A 113 -0.53 23.58 -0.90
C TRP A 113 -1.67 22.65 -1.25
N SER A 114 -2.01 21.72 -0.35
CA SER A 114 -3.14 20.81 -0.52
C SER A 114 -4.44 21.56 -0.75
N ILE A 115 -4.60 22.68 -0.05
CA ILE A 115 -5.69 23.63 -0.22
C ILE A 115 -5.62 24.15 -1.66
N LEU A 116 -4.55 24.82 -2.10
CA LEU A 116 -4.42 25.38 -3.46
C LEU A 116 -4.77 24.41 -4.63
N TRP A 117 -4.67 23.09 -4.43
CA TRP A 117 -5.03 22.04 -5.40
C TRP A 117 -6.51 21.72 -5.57
N THR A 118 -7.39 22.12 -4.65
CA THR A 118 -8.82 21.74 -4.72
C THR A 118 -9.70 22.65 -5.57
N GLU A 119 -9.16 23.71 -6.19
CA GLU A 119 -9.86 24.70 -7.05
C GLU A 119 -11.03 25.48 -6.40
N ASP A 120 -11.65 24.98 -5.33
CA ASP A 120 -12.75 25.60 -4.58
C ASP A 120 -12.35 26.91 -3.87
N LEU A 121 -11.06 27.19 -3.75
CA LEU A 121 -10.54 28.29 -2.93
C LEU A 121 -10.55 29.64 -3.59
N ASN A 122 -10.27 29.68 -4.89
CA ASN A 122 -10.28 30.94 -5.64
C ASN A 122 -11.72 31.49 -5.75
N ALA A 123 -12.73 30.64 -5.60
CA ALA A 123 -14.13 31.07 -5.50
C ALA A 123 -14.46 31.70 -4.13
N MET A 124 -13.65 31.46 -3.09
CA MET A 124 -13.92 31.84 -1.69
C MET A 124 -13.01 32.96 -1.15
N SER A 125 -12.00 33.38 -1.91
CA SER A 125 -11.06 34.45 -1.55
C SER A 125 -11.40 35.77 -2.27
N LYS A 126 -11.01 36.93 -1.70
CA LYS A 126 -11.26 38.24 -2.36
C LYS A 126 -10.40 38.42 -3.62
N ARG A 127 -9.21 37.83 -3.60
CA ARG A 127 -8.28 37.70 -4.73
C ARG A 127 -7.88 36.24 -4.86
N PRO A 128 -7.62 35.73 -6.07
CA PRO A 128 -7.11 34.37 -6.23
C PRO A 128 -5.79 34.22 -5.46
N ILE A 129 -5.66 33.12 -4.73
CA ILE A 129 -4.41 32.79 -4.03
C ILE A 129 -3.48 32.18 -5.07
N CYS A 130 -2.29 32.75 -5.22
CA CYS A 130 -1.29 32.25 -6.16
C CYS A 130 -0.17 31.48 -5.43
N VAL A 131 0.69 30.85 -6.23
CA VAL A 131 1.86 30.11 -5.74
C VAL A 131 2.82 31.00 -4.93
N ASP A 132 2.99 32.25 -5.35
CA ASP A 132 3.86 33.21 -4.67
C ASP A 132 3.34 33.57 -3.27
N ASP A 133 2.02 33.47 -3.05
CA ASP A 133 1.42 33.66 -1.73
C ASP A 133 1.79 32.55 -0.74
N LEU A 134 2.41 31.45 -1.18
CA LEU A 134 2.91 30.37 -0.33
C LEU A 134 4.43 30.47 -0.04
N GLU A 135 5.07 31.55 -0.47
CA GLU A 135 6.46 31.87 -0.10
C GLU A 135 6.54 32.68 1.19
N LEU A 136 7.56 32.40 2.00
CA LEU A 136 7.96 33.33 3.07
C LEU A 136 8.54 34.62 2.48
N MET A 137 8.12 35.75 2.99
CA MET A 137 8.62 37.06 2.59
C MET A 137 9.78 37.46 3.50
N ASP A 138 10.70 38.28 2.99
CA ASP A 138 11.90 38.66 3.75
C ASP A 138 11.56 39.39 5.07
N HIS A 139 10.45 40.14 5.11
CA HIS A 139 9.99 40.81 6.33
C HIS A 139 9.43 39.84 7.39
N GLU A 140 9.00 38.64 7.01
CA GLU A 140 8.47 37.61 7.92
C GLU A 140 9.59 36.80 8.60
N LEU A 141 10.84 36.94 8.14
CA LEU A 141 11.98 36.26 8.77
C LEU A 141 12.23 36.73 10.21
N ALA A 142 11.84 37.96 10.54
CA ALA A 142 11.88 38.46 11.92
C ALA A 142 10.88 37.73 12.82
N ASP A 143 9.66 37.50 12.33
CA ASP A 143 8.65 36.73 13.06
C ASP A 143 9.04 35.25 13.15
N LEU A 144 9.62 34.68 12.09
CA LEU A 144 10.15 33.32 12.11
C LEU A 144 11.28 33.16 13.15
N ALA A 145 12.20 34.12 13.22
CA ALA A 145 13.25 34.14 14.23
C ALA A 145 12.68 34.21 15.65
N ARG A 146 11.66 35.05 15.86
CA ARG A 146 10.95 35.15 17.15
C ARG A 146 10.34 33.80 17.54
N LEU A 147 9.65 33.13 16.62
CA LEU A 147 9.09 31.80 16.86
C LEU A 147 10.17 30.76 17.19
N GLY A 148 11.31 30.79 16.48
CA GLY A 148 12.45 29.92 16.78
C GLY A 148 12.95 30.08 18.21
N VAL A 149 13.14 31.32 18.68
CA VAL A 149 13.58 31.61 20.05
C VAL A 149 12.50 31.21 21.07
N GLN A 150 11.24 31.56 20.82
CA GLN A 150 10.10 31.28 21.69
C GLN A 150 9.91 29.77 21.95
N TYR A 151 10.19 28.91 20.98
CA TYR A 151 10.07 27.45 21.13
C TYR A 151 11.42 26.74 21.32
N GLY A 152 12.51 27.48 21.54
CA GLY A 152 13.85 26.92 21.78
C GLY A 152 14.45 26.17 20.59
N VAL A 153 14.06 26.50 19.36
CA VAL A 153 14.53 25.87 18.13
C VAL A 153 15.62 26.71 17.48
N ASP A 154 16.83 26.16 17.40
CA ASP A 154 17.95 26.80 16.69
C ASP A 154 17.81 26.68 15.16
N LEU A 155 17.28 27.75 14.56
CA LEU A 155 17.11 27.91 13.12
C LEU A 155 18.42 28.14 12.35
N LEU A 156 19.52 28.43 13.04
CA LEU A 156 20.84 28.66 12.46
C LEU A 156 21.75 27.44 12.54
N SER A 157 21.33 26.38 13.20
CA SER A 157 22.09 25.13 13.26
C SER A 157 22.28 24.50 11.87
N GLU A 158 23.31 23.67 11.71
CA GLU A 158 23.48 22.88 10.48
C GLU A 158 22.36 21.85 10.27
N ARG A 159 21.70 21.43 11.36
CA ARG A 159 20.61 20.46 11.38
C ARG A 159 19.35 21.07 11.97
N VAL A 160 18.82 22.06 11.26
CA VAL A 160 17.57 22.75 11.63
C VAL A 160 16.43 21.74 11.76
N ASP A 161 15.60 21.92 12.80
CA ASP A 161 14.34 21.20 12.94
C ASP A 161 13.38 21.58 11.80
N ARG A 162 13.34 20.74 10.77
CA ARG A 162 12.56 21.00 9.56
C ARG A 162 11.07 20.84 9.80
N VAL A 163 10.68 20.05 10.81
CA VAL A 163 9.27 19.86 11.16
C VAL A 163 8.73 21.14 11.77
N PHE A 164 9.46 21.72 12.74
CA PHE A 164 9.12 23.02 13.30
C PHE A 164 9.11 24.11 12.24
N LEU A 165 10.18 24.19 11.42
CA LEU A 165 10.31 25.19 10.37
C LEU A 165 9.12 25.17 9.39
N HIS A 166 8.65 23.99 8.99
CA HIS A 166 7.48 23.85 8.12
C HIS A 166 6.19 24.35 8.80
N ARG A 167 5.93 23.98 10.05
CA ARG A 167 4.74 24.45 10.80
C ARG A 167 4.78 25.95 11.02
N ALA A 168 5.94 26.50 11.39
CA ALA A 168 6.15 27.94 11.56
C ALA A 168 5.94 28.69 10.24
N THR A 169 6.40 28.12 9.13
CA THR A 169 6.16 28.67 7.79
C THR A 169 4.67 28.69 7.45
N GLU A 170 3.95 27.59 7.68
CA GLU A 170 2.49 27.54 7.47
C GLU A 170 1.73 28.53 8.34
N TYR A 171 2.10 28.65 9.62
CA TYR A 171 1.51 29.61 10.56
C TYR A 171 1.65 31.05 10.05
N LEU A 172 2.86 31.46 9.63
CA LEU A 172 3.11 32.82 9.14
C LEU A 172 2.36 33.11 7.84
N ILE A 173 2.40 32.17 6.89
CA ILE A 173 1.67 32.31 5.62
C ILE A 173 0.16 32.38 5.89
N ALA A 174 -0.38 31.54 6.77
CA ALA A 174 -1.80 31.56 7.08
C ALA A 174 -2.23 32.89 7.73
N LYS A 175 -1.42 33.42 8.65
CA LYS A 175 -1.64 34.73 9.28
C LYS A 175 -1.67 35.86 8.25
N ARG A 176 -0.79 35.81 7.25
CA ARG A 176 -0.81 36.74 6.10
C ARG A 176 -2.08 36.56 5.27
N LEU A 177 -2.41 35.34 4.86
CA LEU A 177 -3.58 35.06 4.02
C LEU A 177 -4.91 35.47 4.67
N LEU A 178 -5.01 35.49 6.00
CA LEU A 178 -6.21 35.94 6.72
C LEU A 178 -6.63 37.38 6.40
N SER A 179 -5.72 38.26 5.94
CA SER A 179 -6.09 39.62 5.50
C SER A 179 -6.89 39.63 4.20
N ASP A 180 -6.69 38.62 3.37
CA ASP A 180 -7.15 38.58 1.98
C ASP A 180 -8.43 37.75 1.81
N VAL A 181 -8.84 37.03 2.84
CA VAL A 181 -10.06 36.22 2.87
C VAL A 181 -11.24 37.01 3.47
N GLY A 182 -12.47 36.67 3.05
CA GLY A 182 -13.68 37.22 3.63
C GLY A 182 -13.84 36.94 5.14
N PRO A 183 -14.82 37.58 5.81
CA PRO A 183 -15.02 37.44 7.25
C PRO A 183 -15.61 36.08 7.68
N GLN A 184 -16.16 35.30 6.75
CA GLN A 184 -16.75 33.97 6.99
C GLN A 184 -16.44 33.04 5.82
N GLY A 185 -16.31 31.75 6.10
CA GLY A 185 -16.13 30.70 5.09
C GLY A 185 -15.12 29.64 5.52
N VAL A 186 -15.24 28.46 4.91
CA VAL A 186 -14.40 27.27 5.19
C VAL A 186 -12.90 27.59 5.14
N LEU A 187 -12.46 28.37 4.15
CA LEU A 187 -11.07 28.80 4.04
C LEU A 187 -10.62 29.62 5.26
N ARG A 188 -11.45 30.54 5.75
CA ARG A 188 -11.11 31.33 6.94
C ARG A 188 -11.01 30.43 8.17
N ASP A 189 -11.91 29.47 8.31
CA ASP A 189 -11.90 28.53 9.44
C ASP A 189 -10.63 27.69 9.44
N ILE A 190 -10.19 27.21 8.26
CA ILE A 190 -8.93 26.50 8.10
C ILE A 190 -7.73 27.39 8.46
N LEU A 191 -7.66 28.60 7.89
CA LEU A 191 -6.56 29.52 8.16
C LEU A 191 -6.49 29.96 9.63
N ASN A 192 -7.64 30.10 10.31
CA ASN A 192 -7.68 30.39 11.75
C ASN A 192 -7.05 29.26 12.58
N VAL A 193 -7.28 27.99 12.18
CA VAL A 193 -6.65 26.84 12.87
C VAL A 193 -5.14 26.82 12.60
N ILE A 194 -4.70 27.04 11.35
CA ILE A 194 -3.27 27.05 10.99
C ILE A 194 -2.54 28.23 11.63
N ALA A 195 -3.21 29.39 11.74
CA ALA A 195 -2.67 30.59 12.39
C ALA A 195 -2.82 30.59 13.92
N SER A 196 -3.18 29.45 14.54
CA SER A 196 -3.23 29.30 15.99
C SER A 196 -1.87 28.85 16.55
N GLU A 197 -1.57 29.23 17.79
CA GLU A 197 -0.34 28.79 18.48
C GLU A 197 -0.29 27.27 18.66
N ASN A 198 -1.45 26.62 18.78
CA ASN A 198 -1.55 25.17 18.84
C ASN A 198 -0.95 24.50 17.59
N TRP A 199 -1.03 25.14 16.42
CA TRP A 199 -0.45 24.62 15.17
C TRP A 199 1.07 24.47 15.25
N LEU A 200 1.73 25.36 15.99
CA LEU A 200 3.17 25.32 16.22
C LEU A 200 3.51 24.21 17.21
N SER A 201 2.80 24.19 18.35
CA SER A 201 3.08 23.26 19.44
C SER A 201 2.82 21.81 19.07
N SER A 202 1.74 21.52 18.34
CA SER A 202 1.30 20.14 18.08
C SER A 202 0.91 19.88 16.62
N PRO A 203 1.04 18.63 16.12
CA PRO A 203 0.65 18.29 14.75
C PRO A 203 -0.82 18.65 14.49
N TYR A 204 -1.07 19.45 13.45
CA TYR A 204 -2.41 19.95 13.09
C TYR A 204 -3.15 20.74 14.19
N GLY A 205 -2.43 21.25 15.21
CA GLY A 205 -3.08 21.93 16.33
C GLY A 205 -3.79 21.00 17.32
N LEU A 206 -3.53 19.69 17.24
CA LEU A 206 -4.21 18.69 18.07
C LEU A 206 -3.29 18.20 19.20
N PHE A 207 -3.74 18.39 20.44
CA PHE A 207 -3.14 17.74 21.59
C PHE A 207 -3.57 16.27 21.58
N SER A 208 -2.62 15.37 21.34
CA SER A 208 -2.91 13.94 21.43
C SER A 208 -3.36 13.64 22.86
N ALA A 209 -4.60 13.18 23.04
CA ALA A 209 -4.83 12.23 24.12
C ALA A 209 -3.84 11.09 23.88
N GLU A 210 -3.09 10.71 24.92
CA GLU A 210 -2.15 9.59 25.00
C GLU A 210 -1.91 8.88 23.68
N SER A 211 -0.67 8.98 23.16
CA SER A 211 -0.16 8.13 22.07
C SER A 211 -0.95 6.82 22.04
N ASP A 212 -1.75 6.57 21.00
CA ASP A 212 -2.40 5.28 20.79
C ASP A 212 -1.33 4.24 21.04
N ASN A 213 -1.45 3.63 22.20
CA ASN A 213 -0.30 3.20 22.96
C ASN A 213 0.28 2.05 22.14
N ASP A 214 1.46 2.24 21.57
CA ASP A 214 2.33 1.15 21.10
C ASP A 214 2.90 0.41 22.33
N SER A 215 2.10 0.32 23.42
CA SER A 215 2.33 -0.39 24.67
C SER A 215 1.88 -1.85 24.58
N GLY A 216 1.68 -2.37 23.37
CA GLY A 216 1.85 -3.79 23.13
C GLY A 216 3.35 -4.09 23.11
N ASP A 217 3.74 -5.28 23.53
CA ASP A 217 5.14 -5.78 23.52
C ASP A 217 5.81 -5.81 22.11
N GLU A 218 5.14 -5.29 21.07
CA GLU A 218 5.51 -5.42 19.65
C GLU A 218 5.56 -4.05 18.95
N VAL A 219 6.79 -3.54 18.83
CA VAL A 219 7.17 -2.20 18.35
C VAL A 219 6.95 -2.04 16.84
N ALA A 220 6.24 -1.00 16.40
CA ALA A 220 6.19 -0.64 14.98
C ALA A 220 7.61 -0.34 14.44
N HIS A 221 8.01 -1.01 13.36
CA HIS A 221 9.35 -0.83 12.77
C HIS A 221 9.60 0.55 12.13
N PHE A 222 8.61 1.44 12.06
CA PHE A 222 8.73 2.79 11.49
C PHE A 222 8.58 3.85 12.58
N ASP A 223 9.62 4.67 12.79
CA ASP A 223 9.66 5.72 13.81
C ASP A 223 9.00 7.00 13.29
N GLU A 224 7.80 7.34 13.77
CA GLU A 224 7.08 8.56 13.35
C GLU A 224 7.29 9.74 14.29
N ARG A 225 8.06 9.56 15.37
CA ARG A 225 8.15 10.53 16.46
C ARG A 225 8.61 11.90 15.99
N GLY A 226 9.48 11.95 14.98
CA GLY A 226 9.98 13.21 14.44
C GLY A 226 8.86 14.14 13.95
N VAL A 227 7.85 13.64 13.23
CA VAL A 227 6.77 14.50 12.72
C VAL A 227 5.62 14.69 13.71
N HIS A 228 5.55 13.82 14.71
CA HIS A 228 4.68 14.00 15.87
C HIS A 228 5.34 14.80 17.00
N SER A 229 6.46 15.49 16.74
CA SER A 229 7.12 16.34 17.73
C SER A 229 6.15 17.39 18.27
N VAL A 230 6.18 17.53 19.60
CA VAL A 230 5.48 18.55 20.37
C VAL A 230 6.51 19.57 20.85
N TYR A 231 6.14 20.85 20.83
CA TYR A 231 7.01 21.95 21.22
C TYR A 231 6.38 22.72 22.39
N GLU A 232 7.20 23.04 23.37
CA GLU A 232 6.82 23.83 24.53
C GLU A 232 7.36 25.25 24.37
N GLU A 233 6.59 26.22 24.84
CA GLU A 233 6.97 27.62 24.82
C GLU A 233 7.92 27.94 25.98
N ILE A 234 8.91 28.80 25.71
CA ILE A 234 9.84 29.34 26.68
C ILE A 234 9.32 30.72 27.12
N GLU A 235 9.18 30.93 28.43
CA GLU A 235 8.56 32.14 29.00
C GLU A 235 9.39 33.43 28.78
N GLU A 236 10.72 33.33 28.61
CA GLU A 236 11.61 34.48 28.41
C GLU A 236 12.19 34.53 27.00
N ILE A 237 11.86 35.58 26.24
CA ILE A 237 12.37 35.82 24.88
C ILE A 237 13.46 36.88 24.92
N ASP A 238 14.66 36.51 24.44
CA ASP A 238 15.75 37.47 24.21
C ASP A 238 15.55 38.18 22.86
N GLU A 239 15.03 39.41 22.89
CA GLU A 239 14.82 40.24 21.69
C GLU A 239 16.13 40.56 20.94
N GLN A 240 17.29 40.60 21.62
CA GLN A 240 18.57 40.79 20.92
C GLN A 240 18.94 39.54 20.09
N LEU A 241 18.69 38.36 20.67
CA LEU A 241 18.87 37.10 19.97
C LEU A 241 17.92 36.98 18.76
N VAL A 242 16.66 37.42 18.89
CA VAL A 242 15.70 37.45 17.77
C VAL A 242 16.20 38.31 16.62
N LEU A 243 16.63 39.54 16.90
CA LEU A 243 17.13 40.47 15.88
C LEU A 243 18.39 39.94 15.17
N SER A 244 19.34 39.39 15.93
CA SER A 244 20.57 38.81 15.37
C SER A 244 20.28 37.57 14.50
N THR A 245 19.36 36.72 14.95
CA THR A 245 18.92 35.51 14.23
C THR A 245 18.23 35.89 12.92
N ALA A 246 17.32 36.87 12.94
CA ALA A 246 16.62 37.34 11.75
C ALA A 246 17.58 37.89 10.68
N ALA A 247 18.57 38.69 11.09
CA ALA A 247 19.57 39.24 10.18
C ALA A 247 20.43 38.15 9.53
N GLU A 248 20.87 37.16 10.30
CA GLU A 248 21.65 36.03 9.80
C GLU A 248 20.82 35.11 8.88
N LEU A 249 19.54 34.88 9.20
CA LEU A 249 18.63 34.10 8.33
C LEU A 249 18.48 34.78 6.96
N LEU A 250 18.32 36.11 6.93
CA LEU A 250 18.22 36.88 5.70
C LEU A 250 19.53 36.82 4.89
N ASP A 251 20.69 36.99 5.53
CA ASP A 251 21.99 36.90 4.85
C ASP A 251 22.23 35.50 4.27
N ARG A 252 21.95 34.44 5.05
CA ARG A 252 22.05 33.05 4.57
C ARG A 252 21.10 32.79 3.40
N ARG A 253 19.85 33.22 3.48
CA ARG A 253 18.85 33.07 2.41
C ARG A 253 19.30 33.77 1.13
N THR A 254 19.75 35.02 1.22
CA THR A 254 20.22 35.79 0.05
C THR A 254 21.48 35.19 -0.57
N ARG A 255 22.43 34.72 0.25
CA ARG A 255 23.65 34.05 -0.21
C ARG A 255 23.35 32.75 -0.96
N VAL A 256 22.46 31.92 -0.43
CA VAL A 256 22.05 30.65 -1.04
C VAL A 256 21.27 30.89 -2.34
N ARG A 257 20.36 31.87 -2.36
CA ARG A 257 19.63 32.27 -3.58
C ARG A 257 20.57 32.77 -4.68
N LYS A 258 21.61 33.54 -4.34
CA LYS A 258 22.65 33.97 -5.31
C LYS A 258 23.43 32.80 -5.92
N GLN A 259 23.53 31.68 -5.22
CA GLN A 259 24.16 30.44 -5.72
C GLN A 259 23.19 29.58 -6.56
N GLY A 260 21.94 30.03 -6.77
CA GLY A 260 20.92 29.27 -7.51
C GLY A 260 20.38 28.06 -6.76
N ARG A 261 20.63 27.94 -5.44
CA ARG A 261 20.17 26.82 -4.61
C ARG A 261 18.94 27.21 -3.80
N ILE A 262 18.16 26.21 -3.38
CA ILE A 262 17.00 26.39 -2.51
C ILE A 262 17.49 26.50 -1.07
N SER A 263 17.13 27.59 -0.39
CA SER A 263 17.39 27.77 1.05
C SER A 263 16.56 26.76 1.86
N VAL A 264 17.07 26.34 3.02
CA VAL A 264 16.32 25.46 3.94
C VAL A 264 14.96 26.08 4.29
N ILE A 265 14.92 27.41 4.48
CA ILE A 265 13.71 28.19 4.77
C ILE A 265 12.73 28.20 3.58
N ASP A 266 13.23 28.10 2.35
CA ASP A 266 12.42 28.08 1.12
C ASP A 266 11.91 26.67 0.77
N THR A 267 12.30 25.63 1.54
CA THR A 267 11.99 24.23 1.24
C THR A 267 10.49 23.95 1.31
N TYR A 268 9.73 24.68 2.15
CA TYR A 268 8.27 24.57 2.19
C TYR A 268 7.61 24.88 0.84
N ALA A 269 8.06 25.93 0.16
CA ALA A 269 7.46 26.38 -1.09
C ALA A 269 8.06 25.72 -2.34
N ARG A 270 9.34 25.32 -2.28
CA ARG A 270 10.11 24.88 -3.48
C ARG A 270 10.72 23.49 -3.37
N GLY A 271 10.74 22.92 -2.17
CA GLY A 271 11.40 21.64 -1.93
C GLY A 271 10.56 20.45 -2.41
N PRO A 272 11.19 19.29 -2.64
CA PRO A 272 10.52 18.08 -3.09
C PRO A 272 9.50 17.56 -2.08
N SER A 273 8.39 17.06 -2.59
CA SER A 273 7.28 16.49 -1.83
C SER A 273 6.71 15.30 -2.58
N LEU A 274 6.47 14.18 -1.88
CA LEU A 274 5.78 13.04 -2.46
C LEU A 274 4.36 13.38 -2.92
N TRP A 275 3.77 14.43 -2.33
CA TRP A 275 2.39 14.81 -2.55
C TRP A 275 2.25 15.91 -3.61
N LEU A 276 3.35 16.58 -3.96
CA LEU A 276 3.35 17.78 -4.82
C LEU A 276 4.46 17.77 -5.88
N GLN A 277 5.14 16.65 -6.10
CA GLN A 277 6.33 16.51 -6.95
C GLN A 277 7.61 17.22 -6.45
N ALA A 278 8.67 17.17 -7.28
CA ALA A 278 10.00 17.69 -7.00
C ALA A 278 10.00 19.21 -6.83
N ASP A 279 9.25 19.91 -7.68
CA ASP A 279 8.91 21.33 -7.49
C ASP A 279 7.39 21.51 -7.59
N PRO A 280 6.71 21.86 -6.48
CA PRO A 280 5.27 22.09 -6.46
C PRO A 280 4.76 23.15 -7.44
N ARG A 281 5.62 24.07 -7.91
CA ARG A 281 5.21 25.18 -8.80
C ARG A 281 4.95 24.74 -10.22
N ASN A 282 5.85 23.91 -10.76
CA ASN A 282 5.83 23.52 -12.17
C ASN A 282 4.49 22.84 -12.54
N GLN A 283 3.93 22.05 -11.63
CA GLN A 283 2.69 21.32 -11.86
C GLN A 283 1.43 22.21 -11.80
N LEU A 284 1.53 23.39 -11.17
CA LEU A 284 0.43 24.35 -11.12
C LEU A 284 0.28 25.13 -12.43
N GLU A 285 1.38 25.39 -13.13
CA GLU A 285 1.40 26.02 -14.45
C GLU A 285 0.90 25.04 -15.54
N GLU A 286 1.17 23.75 -15.37
CA GLU A 286 0.69 22.67 -16.26
C GLU A 286 -0.79 22.30 -16.08
N ARG A 287 -1.49 22.91 -15.10
CA ARG A 287 -2.91 22.65 -14.78
C ARG A 287 -3.84 22.80 -15.98
N GLU A 288 -3.53 23.65 -16.94
CA GLU A 288 -4.41 23.87 -18.09
C GLU A 288 -4.47 22.67 -19.05
N THR A 289 -3.56 21.69 -18.93
CA THR A 289 -3.47 20.51 -19.81
C THR A 289 -3.82 19.21 -19.06
N TYR A 290 -4.99 19.20 -18.41
CA TYR A 290 -5.46 18.10 -17.54
C TYR A 290 -5.52 16.72 -18.19
N SER A 291 -5.65 16.61 -19.51
CA SER A 291 -5.95 15.31 -20.16
C SER A 291 -4.72 14.43 -20.39
N GLU A 292 -3.50 14.96 -20.28
CA GLU A 292 -2.29 14.21 -20.69
C GLU A 292 -1.28 13.94 -19.56
N ASN A 293 -1.27 14.74 -18.48
CA ASN A 293 -0.31 14.55 -17.38
C ASN A 293 -0.87 13.67 -16.24
N GLN A 294 -0.43 12.40 -16.19
CA GLN A 294 -0.81 11.44 -15.14
C GLN A 294 -0.51 11.95 -13.73
N SER A 295 0.63 12.62 -13.52
CA SER A 295 1.03 13.05 -12.18
C SER A 295 0.17 14.17 -11.62
N ALA A 296 -0.15 15.18 -12.44
CA ALA A 296 -1.03 16.29 -12.04
C ALA A 296 -2.42 15.77 -11.64
N ARG A 297 -2.91 14.75 -12.35
CA ARG A 297 -4.15 14.06 -12.01
C ARG A 297 -4.07 13.38 -10.64
N SER A 298 -3.05 12.56 -10.38
CA SER A 298 -2.91 11.87 -9.08
C SER A 298 -2.80 12.86 -7.93
N ILE A 299 -2.08 13.98 -8.12
CA ILE A 299 -1.95 15.06 -7.12
C ILE A 299 -3.31 15.69 -6.82
N LYS A 300 -4.08 16.02 -7.86
CA LYS A 300 -5.44 16.57 -7.71
C LYS A 300 -6.34 15.60 -6.93
N GLU A 301 -6.38 14.33 -7.32
CA GLU A 301 -7.18 13.30 -6.65
C GLU A 301 -6.78 13.15 -5.16
N ILE A 302 -5.48 13.05 -4.85
CA ILE A 302 -4.97 12.99 -3.48
C ILE A 302 -5.47 14.17 -2.64
N HIS A 303 -5.32 15.40 -3.15
CA HIS A 303 -5.67 16.60 -2.39
C HIS A 303 -7.18 16.83 -2.28
N THR A 304 -7.97 16.46 -3.30
CA THR A 304 -9.43 16.44 -3.23
C THR A 304 -9.92 15.49 -2.14
N HIS A 305 -9.38 14.26 -2.08
CA HIS A 305 -9.78 13.31 -1.04
C HIS A 305 -9.29 13.71 0.36
N LEU A 306 -8.07 14.25 0.49
CA LEU A 306 -7.60 14.81 1.77
C LEU A 306 -8.49 15.97 2.26
N HIS A 307 -8.94 16.83 1.35
CA HIS A 307 -9.89 17.90 1.68
C HIS A 307 -11.23 17.34 2.14
N GLY A 308 -11.79 16.35 1.43
CA GLY A 308 -13.02 15.67 1.85
C GLY A 308 -12.91 14.98 3.22
N LEU A 309 -11.74 14.43 3.55
CA LEU A 309 -11.46 13.87 4.87
C LEU A 309 -11.30 14.93 5.97
N THR A 310 -10.90 16.15 5.60
CA THR A 310 -10.77 17.27 6.53
C THR A 310 -12.12 17.95 6.79
N PHE A 311 -13.08 17.81 5.87
CA PHE A 311 -14.36 18.50 5.93
C PHE A 311 -15.52 17.50 5.89
N VAL A 312 -16.03 17.13 7.07
CA VAL A 312 -17.10 16.13 7.22
C VAL A 312 -18.32 16.80 7.84
N ASP A 313 -19.48 16.68 7.20
CA ASP A 313 -20.76 17.24 7.67
C ASP A 313 -20.72 18.74 8.04
N GLY A 314 -19.95 19.53 7.30
CA GLY A 314 -19.83 20.97 7.53
C GLY A 314 -18.89 21.37 8.68
N LYS A 315 -18.12 20.42 9.24
CA LYS A 315 -17.17 20.65 10.33
C LYS A 315 -15.76 20.22 9.91
N LEU A 316 -14.77 20.91 10.49
CA LEU A 316 -13.36 20.57 10.33
C LEU A 316 -13.00 19.38 11.22
N ASP A 317 -12.51 18.30 10.61
CA ASP A 317 -11.98 17.10 11.26
C ASP A 317 -10.48 16.93 10.92
N TRP A 318 -9.64 17.67 11.65
CA TRP A 318 -8.18 17.59 11.52
C TRP A 318 -7.62 16.25 11.97
N GLU A 319 -8.31 15.57 12.88
CA GLU A 319 -7.89 14.26 13.38
C GLU A 319 -7.99 13.21 12.26
N SER A 320 -9.04 13.30 11.44
CA SER A 320 -9.18 12.46 10.24
C SER A 320 -8.09 12.70 9.22
N ARG A 321 -7.74 13.95 8.94
CA ARG A 321 -6.61 14.27 8.06
C ARG A 321 -5.29 13.73 8.64
N ARG A 322 -5.03 13.96 9.93
CA ARG A 322 -3.81 13.52 10.63
C ARG A 322 -3.61 12.01 10.55
N LYS A 323 -4.64 11.22 10.93
CA LYS A 323 -4.59 9.75 10.90
C LYS A 323 -4.47 9.19 9.48
N SER A 324 -5.17 9.79 8.52
CA SER A 324 -5.08 9.38 7.10
C SER A 324 -3.67 9.61 6.55
N PHE A 325 -3.09 10.77 6.84
CA PHE A 325 -1.74 11.09 6.38
C PHE A 325 -0.68 10.21 7.06
N GLN A 326 -0.86 9.91 8.35
CA GLN A 326 -0.05 8.94 9.07
C GLN A 326 -0.09 7.56 8.39
N ALA A 327 -1.29 7.06 8.05
CA ALA A 327 -1.46 5.80 7.34
C ALA A 327 -0.75 5.79 5.97
N ILE A 328 -0.85 6.87 5.19
CA ILE A 328 -0.16 7.01 3.90
C ILE A 328 1.36 6.99 4.08
N ARG A 329 1.89 7.71 5.07
CA ARG A 329 3.34 7.72 5.32
C ARG A 329 3.87 6.34 5.70
N ARG A 330 3.13 5.62 6.55
CA ARG A 330 3.41 4.21 6.84
C ARG A 330 3.37 3.36 5.59
N ALA A 331 2.55 3.71 4.60
CA ALA A 331 2.51 3.02 3.32
C ALA A 331 3.80 3.19 2.52
N VAL A 332 4.14 4.45 2.27
CA VAL A 332 5.20 4.80 1.31
C VAL A 332 6.59 4.52 1.90
N PHE A 333 6.78 4.74 3.19
CA PHE A 333 8.10 4.60 3.84
C PHE A 333 8.39 3.21 4.42
N ARG A 334 7.58 2.20 4.08
CA ARG A 334 7.90 0.79 4.38
C ARG A 334 9.16 0.36 3.63
N GLU A 335 9.98 -0.47 4.28
CA GLU A 335 11.21 -1.02 3.70
C GLU A 335 10.97 -1.69 2.33
N SER A 336 9.92 -2.50 2.20
CA SER A 336 9.61 -3.18 0.94
C SER A 336 9.24 -2.24 -0.19
N VAL A 337 8.54 -1.15 0.11
CA VAL A 337 8.16 -0.13 -0.88
C VAL A 337 9.37 0.68 -1.26
N LEU A 338 10.12 1.19 -0.28
CA LEU A 338 11.36 1.93 -0.51
C LEU A 338 12.32 1.11 -1.39
N LEU A 339 12.62 -0.13 -1.03
CA LEU A 339 13.54 -0.98 -1.80
C LEU A 339 13.08 -1.27 -3.25
N ARG A 340 11.79 -1.07 -3.59
CA ARG A 340 11.30 -1.15 -4.98
C ARG A 340 11.46 0.17 -5.73
N LEU A 341 11.34 1.29 -5.03
CA LEU A 341 11.53 2.62 -5.60
C LEU A 341 13.02 2.94 -5.81
N LEU A 342 13.91 2.29 -5.06
CA LEU A 342 15.35 2.52 -5.17
C LEU A 342 15.98 1.81 -6.37
N PRO A 343 16.93 2.47 -7.07
CA PRO A 343 17.68 1.86 -8.15
C PRO A 343 18.52 0.68 -7.63
N THR A 344 18.82 -0.27 -8.52
CA THR A 344 19.59 -1.47 -8.21
C THR A 344 21.10 -1.23 -8.14
N GLU A 345 21.59 -0.08 -8.61
CA GLU A 345 23.02 0.22 -8.74
C GLU A 345 23.48 1.34 -7.80
N LYS A 346 24.76 1.25 -7.39
CA LYS A 346 25.49 2.14 -6.48
C LYS A 346 25.77 3.55 -7.05
N GLU A 347 25.31 3.87 -8.26
CA GLU A 347 25.76 5.06 -9.00
C GLU A 347 24.99 6.35 -8.67
N ARG A 348 24.59 6.56 -7.41
CA ARG A 348 24.16 7.90 -7.00
C ARG A 348 24.88 8.35 -5.74
N ASP A 349 25.47 9.53 -5.87
CA ASP A 349 25.90 10.37 -4.76
C ASP A 349 24.70 10.63 -3.84
N ASP A 350 24.92 10.78 -2.53
CA ASP A 350 23.84 10.93 -1.55
C ASP A 350 23.03 12.25 -1.71
N SER A 351 23.42 13.09 -2.68
CA SER A 351 22.67 14.23 -3.17
C SER A 351 21.58 13.81 -4.16
N GLY A 352 20.31 14.11 -3.85
CA GLY A 352 19.19 13.90 -4.79
C GLY A 352 18.24 12.76 -4.46
N TRP A 353 18.38 12.11 -3.30
CA TRP A 353 17.42 11.09 -2.83
C TRP A 353 15.98 11.61 -2.78
N GLY A 354 15.78 12.88 -2.40
CA GLY A 354 14.45 13.49 -2.35
C GLY A 354 13.79 13.54 -3.73
N GLU A 355 14.50 14.05 -4.75
CA GLU A 355 14.01 14.13 -6.12
C GLU A 355 13.79 12.74 -6.73
N LEU A 356 14.72 11.80 -6.51
CA LEU A 356 14.60 10.42 -6.99
C LEU A 356 13.38 9.71 -6.40
N LEU A 357 13.18 9.78 -5.09
CA LEU A 357 12.04 9.13 -4.44
C LEU A 357 10.72 9.70 -4.94
N VAL A 358 10.68 11.00 -5.18
CA VAL A 358 9.50 11.67 -5.74
C VAL A 358 9.27 11.27 -7.19
N GLU A 359 10.29 11.28 -8.05
CA GLU A 359 10.21 10.81 -9.44
C GLU A 359 9.65 9.38 -9.51
N LYS A 360 10.19 8.48 -8.67
CA LYS A 360 9.77 7.07 -8.63
C LYS A 360 8.41 6.86 -8.00
N PHE A 361 7.94 7.76 -7.15
CA PHE A 361 6.60 7.70 -6.58
C PHE A 361 5.51 7.91 -7.65
N PHE A 362 5.78 8.78 -8.63
CA PHE A 362 4.87 9.07 -9.75
C PHE A 362 5.10 8.19 -10.99
N THR A 363 6.21 7.45 -11.05
CA THR A 363 6.51 6.55 -12.17
C THR A 363 5.97 5.13 -11.91
N PRO A 364 5.16 4.54 -12.81
CA PRO A 364 4.75 3.14 -12.68
C PRO A 364 5.94 2.17 -12.68
N LEU A 365 5.88 1.15 -11.82
CA LEU A 365 6.88 0.06 -11.83
C LEU A 365 6.71 -0.82 -13.09
N PRO A 366 7.74 -1.58 -13.49
CA PRO A 366 7.62 -2.51 -14.62
C PRO A 366 6.43 -3.46 -14.42
N ARG A 367 5.61 -3.64 -15.47
CA ARG A 367 4.36 -4.44 -15.49
C ARG A 367 3.18 -3.84 -14.71
N GLN A 368 3.33 -2.62 -14.17
CA GLN A 368 2.23 -1.85 -13.58
C GLN A 368 1.85 -0.69 -14.51
N ARG A 369 0.60 -0.25 -14.44
CA ARG A 369 0.14 0.99 -15.10
C ARG A 369 -0.12 2.11 -14.10
N GLU A 370 -0.62 1.74 -12.93
CA GLU A 370 -0.76 2.66 -11.81
C GLU A 370 0.63 2.91 -11.16
N SER A 371 0.93 4.17 -10.91
CA SER A 371 2.04 4.59 -10.06
C SER A 371 1.72 4.35 -8.58
N MET A 372 2.71 4.52 -7.70
CA MET A 372 2.43 4.50 -6.26
C MET A 372 1.51 5.67 -5.86
N ALA A 373 1.64 6.84 -6.50
CA ALA A 373 0.75 7.97 -6.30
C ALA A 373 -0.71 7.63 -6.62
N ASP A 374 -0.98 6.98 -7.76
CA ASP A 374 -2.33 6.56 -8.15
C ASP A 374 -2.94 5.60 -7.12
N ARG A 375 -2.14 4.66 -6.63
CA ARG A 375 -2.61 3.71 -5.60
C ARG A 375 -2.90 4.39 -4.26
N ILE A 376 -2.19 5.45 -3.92
CA ILE A 376 -2.48 6.26 -2.72
C ILE A 376 -3.73 7.12 -2.91
N ALA A 377 -3.97 7.65 -4.11
CA ALA A 377 -5.20 8.38 -4.43
C ALA A 377 -6.43 7.49 -4.21
N VAL A 378 -6.40 6.25 -4.75
CA VAL A 378 -7.44 5.22 -4.57
C VAL A 378 -7.64 4.85 -3.09
N PHE A 379 -6.56 4.76 -2.32
CA PHE A 379 -6.65 4.50 -0.87
C PHE A 379 -7.34 5.65 -0.11
N LEU A 380 -7.04 6.89 -0.47
CA LEU A 380 -7.69 8.06 0.12
C LEU A 380 -9.17 8.17 -0.29
N GLU A 381 -9.49 7.82 -1.53
CA GLU A 381 -10.87 7.68 -2.01
C GLU A 381 -11.64 6.70 -1.12
N ASP A 382 -11.06 5.51 -0.87
CA ASP A 382 -11.68 4.49 0.00
C ASP A 382 -11.88 4.98 1.43
N LEU A 383 -10.89 5.66 2.00
CA LEU A 383 -11.01 6.26 3.34
C LEU A 383 -12.11 7.33 3.40
N ALA A 384 -12.21 8.18 2.38
CA ALA A 384 -13.20 9.24 2.29
C ALA A 384 -14.62 8.67 2.09
N ALA A 385 -14.75 7.63 1.25
CA ALA A 385 -16.03 6.96 0.97
C ALA A 385 -16.51 6.06 2.12
N ALA A 386 -15.58 5.55 2.95
CA ALA A 386 -15.94 4.70 4.08
C ALA A 386 -16.78 5.44 5.13
N SER A 387 -17.77 4.74 5.67
CA SER A 387 -18.70 5.29 6.66
C SER A 387 -18.12 5.34 8.08
N GLY A 388 -18.65 6.29 8.87
CA GLY A 388 -18.30 6.54 10.26
C GLY A 388 -17.00 7.30 10.45
N ASN A 389 -16.66 7.62 11.71
CA ASN A 389 -15.48 8.43 12.01
C ASN A 389 -14.24 7.56 12.23
N ILE A 390 -13.07 8.01 11.78
CA ILE A 390 -11.79 7.30 11.94
C ILE A 390 -11.30 7.24 13.40
N ASN A 391 -12.01 7.87 14.35
CA ASN A 391 -11.76 7.75 15.78
C ASN A 391 -12.61 6.64 16.42
N GLU A 392 -13.66 6.20 15.74
CA GLU A 392 -14.59 5.19 16.24
C GLU A 392 -14.12 3.80 15.84
N HIS A 393 -13.70 2.98 16.81
CA HIS A 393 -13.10 1.67 16.55
C HIS A 393 -13.99 0.66 15.80
N GLY A 394 -15.30 0.93 15.73
CA GLY A 394 -16.28 0.12 15.00
C GLY A 394 -16.67 0.65 13.62
N SER A 395 -16.12 1.78 13.18
CA SER A 395 -16.45 2.35 11.87
C SER A 395 -15.71 1.65 10.73
N ALA A 396 -16.29 1.68 9.53
CA ALA A 396 -15.64 1.15 8.34
C ALA A 396 -14.35 1.92 8.04
N ARG A 397 -14.34 3.24 8.25
CA ARG A 397 -13.17 4.10 8.08
C ARG A 397 -12.03 3.73 9.05
N TYR A 398 -12.35 3.49 10.31
CA TYR A 398 -11.35 3.03 11.29
C TYR A 398 -10.78 1.67 10.91
N ALA A 399 -11.59 0.73 10.42
CA ALA A 399 -11.10 -0.59 10.01
C ALA A 399 -10.05 -0.50 8.88
N ILE A 400 -10.22 0.41 7.91
CA ILE A 400 -9.23 0.69 6.87
C ILE A 400 -7.96 1.30 7.48
N TYR A 401 -8.10 2.28 8.37
CA TYR A 401 -6.98 2.90 9.07
C TYR A 401 -6.20 1.89 9.94
N ASP A 402 -6.87 1.08 10.75
CA ASP A 402 -6.26 0.07 11.62
C ASP A 402 -5.56 -1.04 10.82
N ALA A 403 -6.09 -1.37 9.63
CA ALA A 403 -5.41 -2.27 8.70
C ALA A 403 -4.07 -1.71 8.21
N THR A 404 -3.89 -0.39 8.18
CA THR A 404 -2.58 0.20 7.85
C THR A 404 -1.55 0.01 8.95
N GLN A 405 -2.01 -0.27 10.17
CA GLN A 405 -1.16 -0.53 11.32
C GLN A 405 -0.70 -1.99 11.44
N LEU A 406 -0.92 -2.84 10.42
CA LEU A 406 -0.50 -4.25 10.48
C LEU A 406 0.95 -4.36 10.99
N ARG A 407 1.06 -4.90 12.20
CA ARG A 407 2.31 -5.09 12.96
C ARG A 407 2.87 -6.45 12.55
N ASP A 408 4.20 -6.51 12.42
CA ASP A 408 4.96 -7.50 11.64
C ASP A 408 4.76 -7.39 10.12
N GLN A 409 5.87 -7.41 9.37
CA GLN A 409 5.88 -7.39 7.90
C GLN A 409 5.39 -8.74 7.33
N GLN A 410 4.13 -9.12 7.61
CA GLN A 410 3.50 -10.31 7.05
C GLN A 410 3.10 -10.01 5.60
N PHE A 411 4.05 -10.22 4.69
CA PHE A 411 3.82 -10.09 3.24
C PHE A 411 2.75 -11.06 2.74
N VAL A 412 2.73 -12.24 3.34
CA VAL A 412 1.81 -13.32 3.04
C VAL A 412 0.88 -13.48 4.24
N ALA A 413 -0.43 -13.43 4.00
CA ALA A 413 -1.43 -13.72 5.01
C ALA A 413 -2.20 -14.99 4.65
N LEU A 414 -2.44 -15.84 5.65
CA LEU A 414 -3.28 -17.01 5.52
C LEU A 414 -4.58 -16.80 6.30
N VAL A 415 -5.71 -16.78 5.59
CA VAL A 415 -7.04 -16.73 6.19
C VAL A 415 -7.66 -18.12 6.15
N SER A 416 -7.83 -18.72 7.32
CA SER A 416 -8.47 -20.04 7.49
C SER A 416 -9.75 -19.94 8.31
N GLY A 417 -10.69 -20.83 8.02
CA GLY A 417 -12.04 -20.79 8.59
C GLY A 417 -12.27 -21.38 9.97
N VAL A 418 -11.21 -21.81 10.66
CA VAL A 418 -11.33 -22.80 11.73
C VAL A 418 -11.42 -22.17 13.13
N TYR A 419 -11.47 -20.84 13.26
CA TYR A 419 -11.24 -20.19 14.56
C TYR A 419 -12.30 -19.13 14.96
N GLY A 420 -12.52 -19.00 16.28
CA GLY A 420 -13.60 -18.24 16.91
C GLY A 420 -13.55 -16.71 16.79
N SER A 421 -14.39 -16.00 17.56
CA SER A 421 -14.68 -14.55 17.44
C SER A 421 -13.45 -13.63 17.39
N ARG A 422 -12.38 -13.92 18.15
CA ARG A 422 -11.13 -13.12 18.15
C ARG A 422 -10.40 -13.14 16.81
N HIS A 423 -10.56 -14.22 16.03
CA HIS A 423 -9.98 -14.34 14.69
C HIS A 423 -10.83 -13.66 13.61
N LYS A 424 -12.09 -13.31 13.91
CA LYS A 424 -12.95 -12.58 12.97
C LYS A 424 -12.45 -11.15 12.74
N LEU A 425 -12.11 -10.44 13.81
CA LEU A 425 -11.54 -9.08 13.73
C LEU A 425 -10.17 -9.08 13.05
N ALA A 426 -9.31 -10.04 13.39
CA ALA A 426 -8.02 -10.21 12.71
C ALA A 426 -8.19 -10.48 11.21
N ARG A 427 -9.20 -11.28 10.83
CA ARG A 427 -9.53 -11.58 9.44
C ARG A 427 -10.03 -10.34 8.68
N GLU A 428 -10.96 -9.58 9.26
CA GLU A 428 -11.47 -8.33 8.67
C GLU A 428 -10.34 -7.33 8.44
N ARG A 429 -9.43 -7.19 9.41
CA ARG A 429 -8.23 -6.36 9.28
C ARG A 429 -7.32 -6.81 8.13
N VAL A 430 -7.10 -8.11 7.97
CA VAL A 430 -6.30 -8.67 6.87
C VAL A 430 -6.93 -8.38 5.51
N PHE A 431 -8.25 -8.54 5.39
CA PHE A 431 -8.96 -8.24 4.14
C PHE A 431 -8.97 -6.75 3.80
N SER A 432 -9.26 -5.90 4.78
CA SER A 432 -9.16 -4.45 4.62
C SER A 432 -7.74 -4.06 4.21
N GLY A 433 -6.70 -4.61 4.85
CA GLY A 433 -5.30 -4.36 4.50
C GLY A 433 -4.96 -4.81 3.07
N PHE A 434 -5.45 -5.97 2.64
CA PHE A 434 -5.26 -6.46 1.28
C PHE A 434 -5.91 -5.53 0.24
N ASN A 435 -7.00 -4.84 0.59
CA ASN A 435 -7.66 -3.81 -0.21
C ASN A 435 -7.04 -2.41 -0.15
N THR A 436 -5.87 -2.26 0.46
CA THR A 436 -5.09 -1.01 0.39
C THR A 436 -3.81 -1.25 -0.42
N PRO A 437 -3.01 -0.23 -0.76
CA PRO A 437 -1.68 -0.46 -1.33
C PRO A 437 -0.69 -1.15 -0.38
N LEU A 438 -1.10 -1.50 0.84
CA LEU A 438 -0.26 -2.00 1.93
C LEU A 438 -0.18 -3.53 1.99
N LEU A 439 0.26 -4.04 3.13
CA LEU A 439 0.24 -5.45 3.46
C LEU A 439 -1.17 -5.96 3.78
N PRO A 440 -1.41 -7.27 3.65
CA PRO A 440 -0.54 -8.23 2.94
C PRO A 440 -0.55 -7.98 1.43
N GLU A 441 0.50 -8.44 0.75
CA GLU A 441 0.60 -8.41 -0.72
C GLU A 441 0.20 -9.75 -1.34
N VAL A 442 0.30 -10.84 -0.58
CA VAL A 442 -0.20 -12.16 -0.96
C VAL A 442 -1.23 -12.59 0.06
N LEU A 443 -2.42 -12.92 -0.40
CA LEU A 443 -3.51 -13.39 0.44
C LEU A 443 -3.89 -14.81 0.05
N ILE A 444 -3.74 -15.75 0.97
CA ILE A 444 -4.14 -17.15 0.78
C ILE A 444 -5.43 -17.39 1.56
N CYS A 445 -6.49 -17.73 0.83
CA CYS A 445 -7.83 -17.95 1.36
C CYS A 445 -8.20 -19.43 1.25
N THR A 446 -8.64 -20.02 2.37
CA THR A 446 -9.31 -21.33 2.35
C THR A 446 -10.80 -21.17 2.02
N SER A 447 -11.65 -22.10 2.47
CA SER A 447 -13.13 -22.03 2.32
C SER A 447 -13.80 -20.75 2.84
N VAL A 448 -13.11 -19.91 3.61
CA VAL A 448 -13.70 -18.74 4.30
C VAL A 448 -13.57 -17.42 3.55
N GLY A 449 -12.85 -17.40 2.43
CA GLY A 449 -12.89 -16.27 1.47
C GLY A 449 -14.12 -16.28 0.54
N GLN A 450 -15.12 -17.13 0.78
CA GLN A 450 -16.24 -17.36 -0.15
C GLN A 450 -17.43 -16.40 0.04
N GLU A 451 -17.56 -15.73 1.20
CA GLU A 451 -18.75 -14.93 1.51
C GLU A 451 -18.42 -13.46 1.80
N GLY A 452 -19.05 -12.55 1.05
CA GLY A 452 -19.32 -11.17 1.45
C GLY A 452 -18.17 -10.16 1.46
N ILE A 453 -17.01 -10.46 0.85
CA ILE A 453 -15.84 -9.58 0.92
C ILE A 453 -15.33 -9.22 -0.47
N ASP A 454 -15.00 -7.96 -0.62
CA ASP A 454 -14.48 -7.36 -1.84
C ASP A 454 -12.96 -7.39 -1.76
N LEU A 455 -12.25 -7.79 -2.82
CA LEU A 455 -10.78 -7.87 -2.85
C LEU A 455 -10.20 -7.24 -4.13
N HIS A 456 -10.96 -6.32 -4.74
CA HIS A 456 -10.76 -5.83 -6.11
C HIS A 456 -9.92 -4.55 -6.22
N ARG A 457 -9.77 -3.78 -5.12
CA ARG A 457 -9.25 -2.40 -5.20
C ARG A 457 -7.78 -2.34 -5.62
N HIS A 458 -6.94 -3.28 -5.19
CA HIS A 458 -5.49 -3.32 -5.55
C HIS A 458 -4.97 -4.69 -6.00
N CYS A 459 -5.86 -5.63 -6.33
CA CYS A 459 -5.47 -6.96 -6.81
C CYS A 459 -6.02 -7.19 -8.22
N ARG A 460 -5.19 -7.74 -9.10
CA ARG A 460 -5.58 -8.20 -10.44
C ARG A 460 -5.03 -9.59 -10.79
N HIS A 461 -4.39 -10.27 -9.85
CA HIS A 461 -3.87 -11.63 -10.03
C HIS A 461 -4.57 -12.57 -9.06
N VAL A 462 -5.30 -13.55 -9.59
CA VAL A 462 -6.05 -14.54 -8.83
C VAL A 462 -5.57 -15.94 -9.21
N VAL A 463 -5.21 -16.76 -8.23
CA VAL A 463 -4.79 -18.14 -8.44
C VAL A 463 -5.80 -19.07 -7.77
N HIS A 464 -6.44 -19.93 -8.56
CA HIS A 464 -7.28 -21.01 -8.04
C HIS A 464 -6.44 -22.28 -7.91
N PHE A 465 -5.73 -22.41 -6.79
CA PHE A 465 -4.85 -23.56 -6.55
C PHE A 465 -5.63 -24.88 -6.54
N ASP A 466 -6.81 -24.87 -5.91
CA ASP A 466 -7.75 -26.00 -5.94
C ASP A 466 -9.00 -25.61 -6.74
N LEU A 467 -9.36 -26.42 -7.72
CA LEU A 467 -10.56 -26.22 -8.53
C LEU A 467 -11.83 -26.66 -7.81
N ALA A 468 -12.90 -25.88 -7.95
CA ALA A 468 -14.24 -26.30 -7.56
C ALA A 468 -14.90 -27.05 -8.74
N TRP A 469 -15.74 -28.05 -8.44
CA TRP A 469 -16.52 -28.77 -9.46
C TRP A 469 -17.66 -27.97 -10.11
N ASN A 470 -18.05 -26.87 -9.47
CA ASN A 470 -19.13 -26.01 -9.91
C ASN A 470 -18.55 -24.69 -10.45
N PRO A 471 -18.70 -24.39 -11.76
CA PRO A 471 -18.26 -23.13 -12.35
C PRO A 471 -18.77 -21.89 -11.63
N ALA A 472 -20.01 -21.91 -11.15
CA ALA A 472 -20.59 -20.76 -10.44
C ALA A 472 -19.81 -20.40 -9.17
N VAL A 473 -19.21 -21.40 -8.50
CA VAL A 473 -18.38 -21.17 -7.32
C VAL A 473 -17.04 -20.53 -7.69
N MET A 474 -16.47 -20.89 -8.84
CA MET A 474 -15.26 -20.26 -9.38
C MET A 474 -15.55 -18.81 -9.76
N GLU A 475 -16.65 -18.59 -10.47
CA GLU A 475 -17.11 -17.26 -10.90
C GLU A 475 -17.37 -16.34 -9.72
N GLN A 476 -18.07 -16.80 -8.68
CA GLN A 476 -18.31 -16.02 -7.46
C GLN A 476 -17.02 -15.62 -6.72
N ARG A 477 -15.93 -16.37 -6.89
CA ARG A 477 -14.62 -16.03 -6.30
C ARG A 477 -13.86 -15.05 -7.17
N THR A 478 -13.87 -15.27 -8.48
CA THR A 478 -13.30 -14.33 -9.44
C THR A 478 -14.00 -12.97 -9.33
N GLY A 479 -15.32 -12.93 -9.20
CA GLY A 479 -16.14 -11.73 -8.96
C GLY A 479 -15.90 -11.01 -7.61
N ARG A 480 -15.00 -11.52 -6.75
CA ARG A 480 -14.46 -10.75 -5.60
C ARG A 480 -13.43 -9.73 -6.05
N THR A 481 -12.79 -10.00 -7.19
CA THR A 481 -11.75 -9.17 -7.81
C THR A 481 -12.27 -8.50 -9.09
N ASP A 482 -13.15 -9.18 -9.83
CA ASP A 482 -13.79 -8.60 -11.01
C ASP A 482 -15.01 -7.74 -10.62
N ARG A 483 -14.78 -6.45 -10.43
CA ARG A 483 -15.81 -5.46 -10.07
C ARG A 483 -15.57 -4.11 -10.73
N ILE A 484 -16.63 -3.31 -10.81
CA ILE A 484 -16.53 -1.88 -11.16
C ILE A 484 -15.65 -1.19 -10.12
N GLY A 485 -14.72 -0.35 -10.56
CA GLY A 485 -13.75 0.31 -9.69
C GLY A 485 -12.59 -0.58 -9.24
N SER A 486 -12.49 -1.82 -9.75
CA SER A 486 -11.32 -2.69 -9.56
C SER A 486 -10.06 -2.09 -10.16
N LYS A 487 -8.90 -2.60 -9.71
CA LYS A 487 -7.62 -2.23 -10.30
C LYS A 487 -7.62 -2.42 -11.81
N THR A 488 -8.08 -3.58 -12.30
CA THR A 488 -8.17 -3.85 -13.74
C THR A 488 -9.08 -2.86 -14.46
N PHE A 489 -10.23 -2.50 -13.88
CA PHE A 489 -11.13 -1.50 -14.44
C PHE A 489 -10.44 -0.14 -14.61
N ARG A 490 -9.75 0.33 -13.56
CA ARG A 490 -9.03 1.62 -13.60
C ARG A 490 -7.89 1.60 -14.62
N GLU A 491 -7.05 0.56 -14.61
CA GLU A 491 -5.94 0.43 -15.56
C GLU A 491 -6.40 0.38 -17.03
N ARG A 492 -7.61 -0.15 -17.30
CA ARG A 492 -8.25 -0.07 -18.63
C ARG A 492 -8.69 1.35 -18.97
N SER A 493 -9.30 2.07 -18.02
CA SER A 493 -9.70 3.46 -18.22
C SER A 493 -8.52 4.40 -18.49
N HIS A 494 -7.34 4.09 -17.97
CA HIS A 494 -6.10 4.85 -18.20
C HIS A 494 -5.35 4.43 -19.47
N ALA A 495 -5.75 3.35 -20.14
CA ALA A 495 -5.04 2.83 -21.30
C ALA A 495 -5.35 3.65 -22.56
N PRO A 496 -4.34 4.19 -23.28
CA PRO A 496 -4.55 4.58 -24.67
C PRO A 496 -4.95 3.33 -25.49
N SER A 497 -5.81 3.52 -26.48
CA SER A 497 -6.78 2.55 -27.05
C SER A 497 -6.28 1.23 -27.68
N ALA A 498 -5.19 0.62 -27.20
CA ALA A 498 -4.66 -0.65 -27.70
C ALA A 498 -4.01 -1.53 -26.62
N SER A 499 -4.01 -1.12 -25.34
CA SER A 499 -3.33 -1.87 -24.30
C SER A 499 -4.32 -2.57 -23.39
N GLU A 500 -4.51 -3.87 -23.58
CA GLU A 500 -5.46 -4.68 -22.81
C GLU A 500 -4.91 -4.96 -21.40
N SER A 501 -5.49 -4.33 -20.37
CA SER A 501 -5.28 -4.76 -18.98
C SER A 501 -6.26 -5.88 -18.68
N PHE A 502 -5.78 -6.99 -18.13
CA PHE A 502 -6.59 -8.15 -17.80
C PHE A 502 -6.61 -8.45 -16.30
N LEU A 503 -7.68 -9.10 -15.88
CA LEU A 503 -7.71 -9.83 -14.62
C LEU A 503 -7.04 -11.18 -14.89
N ASP A 504 -5.85 -11.37 -14.32
CA ASP A 504 -5.04 -12.57 -14.57
C ASP A 504 -5.51 -13.70 -13.66
N ILE A 505 -6.11 -14.73 -14.24
CA ILE A 505 -6.63 -15.91 -13.52
C ILE A 505 -5.72 -17.11 -13.79
N GLY A 506 -4.95 -17.52 -12.79
CA GLY A 506 -4.11 -18.71 -12.84
C GLY A 506 -4.84 -19.95 -12.34
N VAL A 507 -4.89 -21.00 -13.16
CA VAL A 507 -5.44 -22.31 -12.79
C VAL A 507 -4.35 -23.37 -12.93
N PRO A 508 -3.53 -23.59 -11.89
CA PRO A 508 -2.47 -24.59 -11.94
C PRO A 508 -3.06 -26.00 -11.86
N TYR A 509 -2.74 -26.86 -12.83
CA TYR A 509 -3.07 -28.29 -12.82
C TYR A 509 -1.82 -29.13 -13.13
N LEU A 510 -1.90 -30.43 -12.85
CA LEU A 510 -0.86 -31.39 -13.24
C LEU A 510 -1.39 -32.19 -14.43
N ALA A 511 -0.72 -32.09 -15.57
CA ALA A 511 -1.02 -32.88 -16.76
C ALA A 511 -0.89 -34.39 -16.49
N GLY A 512 -1.73 -35.19 -17.15
CA GLY A 512 -1.85 -36.63 -16.96
C GLY A 512 -2.43 -37.05 -15.61
N THR A 513 -3.02 -36.12 -14.85
CA THR A 513 -3.60 -36.40 -13.54
C THR A 513 -5.07 -36.03 -13.46
N TYR A 514 -5.67 -36.37 -12.32
CA TYR A 514 -7.04 -36.00 -12.01
C TYR A 514 -7.29 -34.48 -12.03
N ASP A 515 -6.28 -33.65 -11.79
CA ASP A 515 -6.40 -32.18 -11.83
C ASP A 515 -6.75 -31.70 -13.26
N GLU A 516 -6.15 -32.30 -14.29
CA GLU A 516 -6.41 -31.97 -15.71
C GLU A 516 -7.84 -32.35 -16.10
N ARG A 517 -8.27 -33.58 -15.77
CA ARG A 517 -9.66 -34.00 -15.99
C ARG A 517 -10.67 -33.08 -15.29
N MET A 518 -10.37 -32.66 -14.05
CA MET A 518 -11.21 -31.70 -13.34
C MET A 518 -11.27 -30.36 -14.05
N TYR A 519 -10.14 -29.87 -14.57
CA TYR A 519 -10.06 -28.62 -15.33
C TYR A 519 -10.89 -28.69 -16.61
N GLU A 520 -10.75 -29.75 -17.40
CA GLU A 520 -11.52 -29.96 -18.64
C GLU A 520 -13.03 -29.99 -18.39
N GLU A 521 -13.47 -30.78 -17.41
CA GLU A 521 -14.89 -30.88 -17.05
C GLU A 521 -15.44 -29.53 -16.55
N LEU A 522 -14.66 -28.82 -15.74
CA LEU A 522 -15.03 -27.50 -15.26
C LEU A 522 -15.16 -26.50 -16.42
N ARG A 523 -14.22 -26.52 -17.37
CA ARG A 523 -14.23 -25.66 -18.57
C ARG A 523 -15.47 -25.93 -19.42
N LEU A 524 -15.77 -27.19 -19.71
CA LEU A 524 -16.97 -27.59 -20.48
C LEU A 524 -18.26 -27.13 -19.80
N ARG A 525 -18.35 -27.28 -18.47
CA ARG A 525 -19.50 -26.82 -17.70
C ARG A 525 -19.61 -25.29 -17.67
N ALA A 526 -18.49 -24.58 -17.57
CA ALA A 526 -18.47 -23.12 -17.60
C ALA A 526 -18.98 -22.60 -18.95
N GLN A 527 -18.50 -23.17 -20.06
CA GLN A 527 -18.99 -22.86 -21.41
C GLN A 527 -20.48 -23.12 -21.56
N THR A 528 -20.94 -24.29 -21.11
CA THR A 528 -22.38 -24.63 -21.14
C THR A 528 -23.20 -23.62 -20.34
N PHE A 529 -22.70 -23.22 -19.17
CA PHE A 529 -23.34 -22.22 -18.32
C PHE A 529 -23.42 -20.85 -19.02
N GLU A 530 -22.33 -20.39 -19.62
CA GLU A 530 -22.25 -19.11 -20.33
C GLU A 530 -23.25 -19.03 -21.49
N VAL A 531 -23.31 -20.08 -22.31
CA VAL A 531 -24.29 -20.21 -23.40
C VAL A 531 -25.72 -20.17 -22.88
N LEU A 532 -26.01 -20.91 -21.79
CA LEU A 532 -27.35 -20.91 -21.18
C LEU A 532 -27.73 -19.54 -20.60
N THR A 533 -26.76 -18.76 -20.14
CA THR A 533 -26.98 -17.39 -19.64
C THR A 533 -27.02 -16.33 -20.73
N GLY A 534 -26.87 -16.70 -22.01
CA GLY A 534 -26.98 -15.80 -23.16
C GLY A 534 -25.67 -15.16 -23.61
N GLY A 535 -24.51 -15.74 -23.26
CA GLY A 535 -23.21 -15.34 -23.81
C GLY A 535 -23.02 -15.81 -25.27
N ASP A 536 -22.17 -15.11 -26.01
CA ASP A 536 -21.83 -15.49 -27.40
C ASP A 536 -20.91 -16.73 -27.42
N LEU A 537 -21.20 -17.68 -28.32
CA LEU A 537 -20.37 -18.87 -28.58
C LEU A 537 -18.98 -18.55 -29.14
N THR A 538 -18.69 -17.29 -29.47
CA THR A 538 -17.46 -16.84 -30.15
C THR A 538 -16.24 -16.74 -29.23
N ALA A 539 -16.35 -17.17 -27.96
CA ALA A 539 -15.23 -17.25 -27.02
C ALA A 539 -14.19 -18.35 -27.36
N ASP A 540 -14.26 -18.98 -28.54
CA ASP A 540 -13.22 -19.87 -29.07
C ASP A 540 -11.89 -19.12 -29.32
N GLU A 541 -11.88 -17.80 -29.49
CA GLU A 541 -10.63 -17.02 -29.70
C GLU A 541 -9.96 -16.50 -28.41
N ALA A 542 -10.62 -16.65 -27.26
CA ALA A 542 -10.01 -16.38 -25.95
C ALA A 542 -9.42 -17.67 -25.35
N GLU A 543 -8.64 -18.41 -26.15
CA GLU A 543 -7.82 -19.49 -25.63
C GLU A 543 -6.94 -18.93 -24.50
N GLY A 544 -7.10 -19.48 -23.29
CA GLY A 544 -6.12 -19.26 -22.24
C GLY A 544 -4.76 -19.62 -22.81
N ARG A 545 -3.79 -18.71 -22.71
CA ARG A 545 -2.42 -19.07 -23.11
C ARG A 545 -1.92 -20.10 -22.13
N ASP A 546 -1.74 -21.34 -22.60
CA ASP A 546 -0.86 -22.26 -21.92
C ASP A 546 0.54 -21.64 -21.98
N ASP A 547 1.07 -21.25 -20.81
CA ASP A 547 2.38 -20.60 -20.70
C ASP A 547 3.55 -21.48 -21.19
N LYS A 548 3.28 -22.73 -21.63
CA LYS A 548 4.27 -23.69 -22.14
C LYS A 548 3.76 -24.39 -23.40
N THR A 549 4.57 -24.37 -24.46
CA THR A 549 4.31 -25.02 -25.75
C THR A 549 4.20 -26.56 -25.69
N ASN A 550 4.49 -27.17 -24.53
CA ASN A 550 4.45 -28.63 -24.28
C ASN A 550 3.67 -28.95 -22.98
N ALA A 551 2.57 -28.23 -22.70
CA ALA A 551 1.75 -28.47 -21.50
C ALA A 551 0.95 -29.79 -21.58
N GLU A 552 0.61 -30.22 -22.80
CA GLU A 552 0.14 -31.58 -23.07
C GLU A 552 1.28 -32.54 -22.71
N GLY A 553 1.10 -33.33 -21.65
CA GLY A 553 2.08 -34.33 -21.29
C GLY A 553 2.32 -35.27 -22.48
N GLU A 554 3.59 -35.52 -22.83
CA GLU A 554 3.88 -36.72 -23.63
C GLU A 554 3.23 -37.90 -22.89
N GLU A 555 2.44 -38.71 -23.60
CA GLU A 555 1.99 -40.01 -23.10
C GLU A 555 3.23 -40.86 -22.80
N VAL A 556 3.82 -40.65 -21.62
CA VAL A 556 4.78 -41.58 -21.07
C VAL A 556 3.93 -42.80 -20.76
N GLY A 557 3.97 -43.78 -21.67
CA GLY A 557 3.37 -45.10 -21.52
C GLY A 557 3.91 -45.79 -20.27
N LEU A 558 3.47 -45.32 -19.11
CA LEU A 558 3.74 -45.92 -17.82
C LEU A 558 2.98 -47.23 -17.82
N GLN A 559 3.71 -48.33 -17.99
CA GLN A 559 3.21 -49.66 -17.70
C GLN A 559 2.82 -49.70 -16.22
N PHE A 560 1.54 -49.46 -15.95
CA PHE A 560 0.98 -49.65 -14.62
C PHE A 560 1.16 -51.12 -14.26
N ILE A 561 1.97 -51.39 -13.23
CA ILE A 561 1.99 -52.70 -12.61
C ILE A 561 0.65 -52.82 -11.86
N PRO A 562 -0.24 -53.74 -12.25
CA PRO A 562 -1.52 -53.88 -11.59
C PRO A 562 -1.31 -54.19 -10.11
N LEU A 563 -2.11 -53.57 -9.25
CA LEU A 563 -2.13 -53.92 -7.83
C LEU A 563 -2.52 -55.40 -7.70
N PRO A 564 -1.89 -56.18 -6.80
CA PRO A 564 -2.27 -57.55 -6.56
C PRO A 564 -3.77 -57.65 -6.22
N ASP A 565 -4.45 -58.66 -6.77
CA ASP A 565 -5.91 -58.81 -6.62
C ASP A 565 -6.36 -58.82 -5.15
N SER A 566 -5.54 -59.39 -4.26
CA SER A 566 -5.78 -59.41 -2.82
C SER A 566 -5.85 -58.00 -2.19
N MET A 567 -5.10 -57.04 -2.74
CA MET A 567 -5.10 -55.65 -2.27
C MET A 567 -6.28 -54.87 -2.87
N VAL A 568 -6.65 -55.16 -4.12
CA VAL A 568 -7.85 -54.62 -4.76
C VAL A 568 -9.10 -55.07 -3.99
N GLU A 569 -9.19 -56.35 -3.61
CA GLU A 569 -10.28 -56.86 -2.77
C GLU A 569 -10.32 -56.19 -1.38
N ALA A 570 -9.16 -56.00 -0.74
CA ALA A 570 -9.08 -55.32 0.55
C ALA A 570 -9.46 -53.83 0.48
N MET A 571 -9.31 -53.20 -0.69
CA MET A 571 -9.67 -51.80 -0.94
C MET A 571 -11.07 -51.61 -1.50
N ARG A 572 -11.76 -52.68 -1.92
CA ARG A 572 -13.16 -52.63 -2.35
C ARG A 572 -14.05 -52.34 -1.15
N VAL A 573 -14.68 -51.17 -1.18
CA VAL A 573 -15.79 -50.87 -0.28
C VAL A 573 -17.05 -51.48 -0.87
N SER A 574 -17.68 -52.43 -0.16
CA SER A 574 -19.00 -52.93 -0.55
C SER A 574 -20.03 -51.83 -0.36
N LEU A 575 -20.44 -51.19 -1.46
CA LEU A 575 -21.48 -50.16 -1.49
C LEU A 575 -22.88 -50.77 -1.66
N HIS A 576 -23.12 -51.95 -1.08
CA HIS A 576 -24.47 -52.51 -1.06
C HIS A 576 -25.34 -51.61 -0.18
N VAL A 577 -26.19 -50.83 -0.86
CA VAL A 577 -27.34 -50.18 -0.26
C VAL A 577 -28.22 -51.29 0.31
N TRP A 578 -28.52 -51.18 1.60
CA TRP A 578 -29.40 -52.05 2.36
C TRP A 578 -30.75 -52.18 1.64
N SER A 579 -31.00 -53.28 0.93
CA SER A 579 -32.36 -53.70 0.60
C SER A 579 -32.85 -54.57 1.74
N GLU A 580 -33.89 -54.09 2.43
CA GLU A 580 -34.56 -54.63 3.61
C GLU A 580 -34.88 -56.15 3.57
N PRO A 581 -35.07 -56.78 4.74
CA PRO A 581 -35.14 -58.23 4.89
C PRO A 581 -36.28 -58.94 4.17
#